data_AF-A0A843DPC4-F1
#
_entry.id   AF-A0A843DPC4-F1
#
_cell.length_a   1.000
_cell.length_b   1.000
_cell.length_c   1.000
_cell.angle_alpha   90.00
_cell.angle_beta   90.00
_cell.angle_gamma   90.00
#
_symmetry.space_group_name_H-M   'P 1'
#
loop_
_entity.id
_entity.type
_entity.pdbx_description
1 polymer ?
#
loop_
_entity_poly.entity_id
_entity_poly.type
_entity_poly.pdbx_seq_one_letter_code
_entity_poly.pdbx_strand_id
1 'polypeptide(L)' 'MVSVHFYDSPLGLIRLTCRNGALTELVFTDLRDEESSDDLDSEIVTDTVRWLDTYFSGSEPDFLPKMKLHGTEFQKRIW' A
#
# COMPACT_ATOMS: atom_id res chain seq x y z
N MET A 1 -0.14 -15.32 3.36
CA MET A 1 -1.51 -14.77 3.52
C MET A 1 -1.56 -13.42 2.80
N VAL A 2 -2.72 -13.02 2.29
CA VAL A 2 -2.91 -11.73 1.61
C VAL A 2 -3.87 -10.90 2.44
N SER A 3 -3.54 -9.65 2.69
CA SER A 3 -4.39 -8.66 3.35
C SER A 3 -4.66 -7.51 2.37
N VAL A 4 -5.89 -7.03 2.36
CA VAL A 4 -6.33 -5.92 1.52
C VAL A 4 -6.87 -4.82 2.43
N HIS A 5 -6.40 -3.60 2.20
CA HIS A 5 -6.87 -2.41 2.89
C HIS A 5 -7.21 -1.31 1.87
N PHE A 6 -8.17 -0.46 2.21
CA PHE A 6 -8.63 0.63 1.35
C PHE A 6 -8.33 1.97 2.00
N TYR A 7 -7.68 2.86 1.25
CA TYR A 7 -7.30 4.20 1.68
C TYR A 7 -8.00 5.25 0.82
N ASP A 8 -8.76 6.14 1.46
CA ASP A 8 -9.47 7.24 0.81
C ASP A 8 -8.50 8.42 0.62
N SER A 9 -7.94 8.58 -0.58
CA SER A 9 -7.03 9.68 -0.90
C SER A 9 -7.76 10.89 -1.51
N PRO A 10 -7.16 12.08 -1.51
CA PRO A 10 -7.69 13.24 -2.25
C PRO A 10 -7.85 13.01 -3.76
N LEU A 11 -7.19 12.00 -4.33
CA LEU A 11 -7.24 11.66 -5.75
C LEU A 11 -8.16 10.48 -6.08
N GLY A 12 -8.83 9.89 -5.07
CA GLY A 12 -9.66 8.71 -5.21
C GLY A 12 -9.26 7.58 -4.28
N LEU A 13 -10.00 6.48 -4.34
CA LEU A 13 -9.79 5.32 -3.48
C LEU A 13 -8.57 4.52 -3.94
N ILE A 14 -7.70 4.18 -2.98
CA ILE A 14 -6.49 3.40 -3.20
C ILE A 14 -6.65 2.06 -2.50
N ARG A 15 -6.45 0.96 -3.23
CA ARG A 15 -6.38 -0.40 -2.69
C ARG A 15 -4.91 -0.74 -2.42
N LEU A 16 -4.65 -1.12 -1.18
CA LEU A 16 -3.36 -1.59 -0.68
C LEU A 16 -3.42 -3.11 -0.53
N THR A 17 -2.53 -3.83 -1.22
CA THR A 17 -2.43 -5.29 -1.09
C THR A 17 -1.11 -5.65 -0.41
N CYS A 18 -1.21 -6.20 0.80
CA CYS A 18 -0.08 -6.73 1.56
C CYS A 18 -0.01 -8.25 1.46
N ARG A 19 1.20 -8.78 1.37
CA ARG A 19 1.44 -10.22 1.35
C ARG A 19 2.70 -10.56 2.13
N ASN A 20 2.53 -11.40 3.15
CA ASN A 20 3.62 -11.91 3.99
C ASN A 20 4.48 -10.78 4.62
N GLY A 21 3.85 -9.77 5.20
CA GLY A 21 4.54 -8.68 5.91
C GLY A 21 5.25 -7.68 5.01
N ALA A 22 4.73 -7.44 3.80
CA ALA A 22 5.19 -6.40 2.90
C ALA A 22 4.08 -5.95 1.93
N LEU A 23 4.10 -4.66 1.57
CA LEU A 23 3.23 -4.10 0.54
C LEU A 23 3.69 -4.59 -0.84
N THR A 24 2.77 -5.17 -1.60
CA THR A 24 3.07 -5.77 -2.92
C THR A 24 2.42 -5.03 -4.07
N GLU A 25 1.30 -4.35 -3.80
CA GLU A 25 0.52 -3.62 -4.80
C GLU A 25 -0.15 -2.41 -4.14
N LEU A 26 -0.18 -1.31 -4.88
CA LEU A 26 -0.90 -0.09 -4.56
C LEU A 26 -1.53 0.40 -5.85
N VAL A 27 -2.86 0.45 -5.91
CA VAL A 27 -3.61 0.78 -7.13
C VAL A 27 -4.80 1.67 -6.81
N PHE A 28 -5.06 2.66 -7.67
CA PHE A 28 -6.33 3.37 -7.66
C PHE A 28 -7.45 2.45 -8.14
N THR A 29 -8.60 2.51 -7.48
CA THR A 29 -9.79 1.71 -7.80
C THR A 29 -11.05 2.50 -7.47
N ASP A 30 -12.14 2.24 -8.18
CA ASP A 30 -13.47 2.76 -7.83
C ASP A 30 -14.33 1.71 -7.09
N LEU A 31 -13.78 0.51 -6.90
CA LEU A 31 -14.44 -0.63 -6.28
C LEU A 31 -13.86 -0.89 -4.89
N ARG A 32 -14.74 -1.02 -3.90
CA ARG A 32 -14.42 -1.49 -2.56
C ARG A 32 -14.91 -2.92 -2.42
N ASP A 33 -13.99 -3.87 -2.32
CA ASP A 33 -14.32 -5.27 -2.07
C ASP A 33 -14.69 -5.44 -0.60
N GLU A 34 -15.64 -6.34 -0.28
CA GLU A 34 -16.06 -6.59 1.11
C GLU A 34 -15.06 -7.42 1.91
N GLU A 35 -14.04 -7.98 1.26
CA GLU A 35 -13.02 -8.86 1.87
C GLU A 35 -11.80 -8.07 2.37
N SER A 36 -12.03 -7.05 3.20
CA SER A 36 -10.94 -6.44 3.99
C SER A 36 -10.49 -7.44 5.06
N SER A 37 -9.19 -7.74 5.09
CA SER A 37 -8.60 -8.68 6.07
C SER A 37 -7.61 -7.92 6.94
N ASP A 38 -7.97 -7.69 8.20
CA ASP A 38 -7.28 -6.75 9.09
C ASP A 38 -6.14 -7.34 9.94
N ASP A 39 -6.02 -8.67 10.04
CA ASP A 39 -5.36 -9.23 11.24
C ASP A 39 -3.84 -9.49 11.17
N LEU A 40 -3.22 -9.61 9.98
CA LEU A 40 -1.80 -10.05 9.91
C LEU A 40 -0.80 -9.02 9.42
N ASP A 41 -1.19 -8.12 8.51
CA ASP A 41 -0.28 -7.12 7.94
C ASP A 41 -0.57 -5.70 8.46
N SER A 42 -1.27 -5.60 9.60
CA SER A 42 -1.74 -4.34 10.19
C SER A 42 -0.64 -3.30 10.39
N GLU A 43 0.57 -3.71 10.80
CA GLU A 43 1.71 -2.78 10.93
C GLU A 43 2.12 -2.18 9.57
N ILE A 44 2.21 -3.00 8.52
CA ILE A 44 2.57 -2.53 7.17
C ILE A 44 1.49 -1.63 6.60
N VAL A 45 0.22 -1.97 6.84
CA VAL A 45 -0.91 -1.13 6.44
C VAL A 45 -0.85 0.22 7.18
N THR A 46 -0.65 0.21 8.50
CA THR A 46 -0.54 1.43 9.31
C THR A 46 0.62 2.31 8.85
N ASP A 47 1.78 1.72 8.60
CA ASP A 47 2.94 2.44 8.07
C ASP A 47 2.68 3.01 6.68
N THR A 48 2.02 2.24 5.80
CA THR A 48 1.66 2.71 4.46
C THR A 48 0.65 3.86 4.51
N VAL A 49 -0.36 3.78 5.39
CA VAL A 49 -1.34 4.85 5.59
C VAL A 49 -0.66 6.12 6.10
N ARG A 50 0.19 6.01 7.13
CA ARG A 50 0.97 7.16 7.66
C ARG A 50 1.83 7.81 6.58
N TRP A 51 2.44 7.00 5.74
CA TRP A 51 3.23 7.48 4.61
C TRP A 51 2.36 8.25 3.61
N LEU A 52 1.22 7.69 3.22
CA LEU A 52 0.28 8.32 2.28
C LEU A 52 -0.31 9.61 2.84
N ASP A 53 -0.69 9.64 4.11
CA ASP A 53 -1.18 10.85 4.77
C ASP A 53 -0.14 11.98 4.74
N THR A 54 1.12 11.64 5.00
CA THR A 54 2.22 12.60 4.95
C THR A 54 2.41 13.12 3.51
N TYR A 55 2.45 12.22 2.53
CA TYR A 55 2.56 12.57 1.11
C TYR A 55 1.40 13.48 0.65
N PHE A 56 0.15 13.11 0.96
CA PHE A 56 -1.03 13.89 0.55
C PHE A 56 -1.21 15.19 1.34
N SER A 57 -0.57 15.33 2.51
CA SER A 57 -0.46 16.62 3.19
C SER A 57 0.48 17.61 2.51
N GLY A 58 1.25 17.16 1.52
CA GLY A 58 2.28 17.95 0.84
C GLY A 58 3.64 17.96 1.57
N SER A 59 3.80 17.13 2.59
CA SER A 59 5.07 16.96 3.32
C SER A 59 5.86 15.77 2.78
N GLU A 60 7.18 15.81 2.90
CA GLU A 60 8.05 14.69 2.54
C GLU A 60 8.04 13.64 3.67
N PRO A 61 7.65 12.38 3.39
CA PRO A 61 7.69 11.30 4.39
C PRO A 61 9.13 10.95 4.79
N ASP A 62 9.34 10.61 6.05
CA ASP A 62 10.66 10.32 6.65
C ASP A 62 11.09 8.84 6.55
N PHE A 63 10.22 7.98 6.03
CA PHE A 63 10.50 6.56 5.79
C PHE A 63 9.85 6.08 4.50
N LEU A 64 10.13 4.82 4.12
CA LEU A 64 9.40 4.11 3.08
C LEU A 64 8.78 2.86 3.70
N PRO A 65 7.48 2.59 3.48
CA PRO A 65 6.85 1.36 3.93
C PRO A 65 7.58 0.14 3.35
N LYS A 66 7.57 -0.97 4.08
CA LYS A 66 8.23 -2.19 3.61
C LYS A 66 7.49 -2.74 2.39
N MET A 67 8.14 -2.65 1.22
CA MET A 67 7.59 -3.09 -0.05
C MET A 67 8.33 -4.31 -0.60
N LYS A 68 7.59 -5.17 -1.29
CA LYS A 68 8.14 -6.32 -2.02
C LYS A 68 7.54 -6.39 -3.42
N LEU A 69 8.19 -5.70 -4.36
CA LEU A 69 7.77 -5.69 -5.74
C LEU A 69 8.12 -7.01 -6.44
N HIS A 70 7.16 -7.55 -7.18
CA HIS A 70 7.32 -8.76 -7.98
C HIS A 70 7.38 -8.40 -9.46
N GLY A 71 8.52 -8.65 -10.10
CA GLY A 71 8.73 -8.38 -11.52
C GLY A 71 9.98 -9.05 -12.06
N THR A 72 10.20 -8.88 -13.37
CA THR A 72 11.44 -9.28 -14.05
C THR A 72 12.65 -8.51 -13.50
N GLU A 73 13.85 -9.03 -13.74
CA GLU A 73 15.09 -8.34 -13.34
C GLU A 73 15.23 -6.96 -14.01
N PHE A 74 14.66 -6.77 -15.20
CA PHE A 74 14.61 -5.46 -15.83
C PHE A 74 13.67 -4.51 -15.08
N GLN A 75 12.45 -4.96 -14.76
CA GLN A 75 11.49 -4.15 -14.01
C GLN A 75 12.04 -3.70 -12.65
N LYS A 76 12.68 -4.61 -11.90
CA LYS A 76 13.31 -4.29 -10.60
C LYS A 76 14.47 -3.29 -10.68
N ARG A 77 15.09 -3.13 -11.85
CA ARG A 77 16.16 -2.14 -12.06
C ARG A 77 15.64 -0.75 -12.39
N ILE A 78 14.39 -0.66 -12.85
CA ILE A 78 13.76 0.58 -13.32
C ILE A 78 12.88 1.19 -12.22
N TRP A 79 12.20 0.36 -11.44
CA TRP A 79 11.48 0.79 -10.24
C TRP A 79 12.44 1.34 -9.20
#